data_AF-A0AA88L954-F1
#
_entry.id   AF-A0AA88L954-F1
#
_cell.length_a   1.000
_cell.length_b   1.000
_cell.length_c   1.000
_cell.angle_alpha   90.00
_cell.angle_beta   90.00
_cell.angle_gamma   90.00
#
_symmetry.space_group_name_H-M   'P 1'
#
loop_
_entity.id
_entity.type
_entity.pdbx_description
1 polymer ?
#
loop_
_entity_poly.entity_id
_entity_poly.type
_entity_poly.pdbx_seq_one_letter_code
_entity_poly.pdbx_strand_id
1 'polypeptide(L)'
;MDVLPQCVKSVSCYYILKATNDVHKSSAVKIYYQCSQEEIHMNTSLDLLCQIISEPCFNILCTQEQLGYIVFSGKRRGNEVPGLRIIIQSERHPELLDGRVEAFLECVQGFLETITDEEFILHKAALSTKKLERPKTLNSLANFYWNEIASGDYNFGRHVDEVEYLKNVTENDVVQFFKEAFVRGLKNFRADQPHNHVVYYTSLAMSERAWRKEELLDCIDDLTVERLRSFINVFFSRTHVESLVHGNVTEN
;
A
#
# COMPACT_ATOMS: atom_id res chain seq x y z
N MET A 1 -23.69 -15.66 -21.24
CA MET A 1 -22.50 -16.50 -21.57
C MET A 1 -21.44 -16.10 -20.59
N ASP A 2 -21.14 -16.97 -19.62
CA ASP A 2 -20.11 -16.70 -18.60
C ASP A 2 -18.73 -16.67 -19.26
N VAL A 3 -18.19 -15.47 -19.43
CA VAL A 3 -16.81 -15.28 -19.89
C VAL A 3 -15.92 -15.57 -18.69
N LEU A 4 -15.47 -16.83 -18.57
CA LEU A 4 -14.48 -17.21 -17.57
C LEU A 4 -13.26 -16.28 -17.66
N PRO A 5 -12.66 -15.87 -16.53
CA PRO A 5 -11.54 -14.94 -16.55
C PRO A 5 -10.38 -15.53 -17.36
N GLN A 6 -9.91 -14.78 -18.35
CA GLN A 6 -8.75 -15.18 -19.14
C GLN A 6 -7.48 -14.74 -18.40
N CYS A 7 -6.67 -15.72 -18.01
CA CYS A 7 -5.32 -15.49 -17.50
C CYS A 7 -4.41 -15.15 -18.68
N VAL A 8 -3.99 -13.89 -18.79
CA VAL A 8 -2.96 -13.49 -19.74
C VAL A 8 -1.63 -13.48 -18.99
N LYS A 9 -0.81 -14.53 -19.18
CA LYS A 9 0.57 -14.55 -18.68
C LYS A 9 1.39 -13.52 -19.47
N SER A 10 1.59 -12.35 -18.88
CA SER A 10 2.64 -11.42 -19.28
C SER A 10 3.97 -11.93 -18.72
N VAL A 11 5.07 -11.81 -19.48
CA VAL A 11 6.39 -12.31 -19.09
C VAL A 11 6.99 -11.40 -18.02
N SER A 12 6.48 -11.51 -16.79
CA SER A 12 6.97 -10.84 -15.57
C SER A 12 6.17 -11.26 -14.35
N CYS A 13 6.68 -10.97 -13.16
CA CYS A 13 6.09 -11.31 -11.87
C CYS A 13 4.72 -10.62 -11.58
N TYR A 14 4.05 -10.08 -12.59
CA TYR A 14 2.74 -9.40 -12.51
C TYR A 14 1.71 -10.13 -13.38
N TYR A 15 0.71 -10.74 -12.74
CA TYR A 15 -0.35 -11.50 -13.41
C TYR A 15 -1.63 -10.68 -13.44
N ILE A 16 -2.15 -10.40 -14.64
CA ILE A 16 -3.43 -9.70 -14.81
C ILE A 16 -4.50 -10.72 -15.19
N LEU A 17 -5.53 -10.81 -14.36
CA LEU A 17 -6.74 -11.57 -14.63
C LEU A 17 -7.86 -10.58 -14.90
N LYS A 18 -8.37 -10.59 -16.14
CA LYS A 18 -9.46 -9.70 -16.57
C LYS A 18 -10.77 -10.48 -16.63
N ALA A 19 -11.84 -9.85 -16.14
CA ALA A 19 -13.20 -10.35 -16.23
C ALA A 19 -14.15 -9.18 -16.48
N THR A 20 -15.24 -9.44 -17.20
CA THR A 20 -16.26 -8.43 -17.52
C THR A 20 -17.54 -8.69 -16.75
N ASN A 21 -18.25 -7.63 -16.37
CA ASN A 21 -19.57 -7.71 -15.76
C ASN A 21 -20.60 -7.10 -16.74
N ASP A 22 -21.67 -7.82 -17.03
CA ASP A 22 -22.73 -7.42 -17.96
C ASP A 22 -23.90 -6.69 -17.28
N VAL A 23 -23.91 -6.66 -15.94
CA VAL A 23 -24.98 -6.03 -15.14
C VAL A 23 -24.55 -4.64 -14.64
N HIS A 24 -23.37 -4.54 -14.04
CA HIS A 24 -22.86 -3.30 -13.46
C HIS A 24 -21.98 -2.55 -14.47
N LYS A 25 -22.30 -1.26 -14.68
CA LYS A 25 -21.51 -0.38 -15.56
C LYS A 25 -20.22 0.13 -14.92
N SER A 26 -20.00 -0.12 -13.62
CA SER A 26 -18.78 0.24 -12.92
C SER A 26 -17.70 -0.82 -13.11
N SER A 27 -16.45 -0.37 -13.10
CA SER A 27 -15.26 -1.20 -13.10
C SER A 27 -14.78 -1.42 -11.66
N ALA A 28 -14.02 -2.48 -11.44
CA ALA A 28 -13.32 -2.71 -10.19
C ALA A 28 -11.93 -3.25 -10.46
N VAL A 29 -10.97 -2.79 -9.68
CA VAL A 29 -9.60 -3.28 -9.68
C VAL A 29 -9.25 -3.76 -8.28
N LYS A 30 -8.63 -4.93 -8.21
CA LYS A 30 -8.02 -5.47 -7.00
C LYS A 30 -6.58 -5.80 -7.31
N ILE A 31 -5.67 -5.10 -6.67
CA ILE A 31 -4.23 -5.34 -6.80
C ILE A 31 -3.75 -6.01 -5.52
N TYR A 32 -2.90 -7.02 -5.68
CA TYR A 32 -2.36 -7.80 -4.59
C TYR A 32 -0.84 -7.82 -4.65
N TYR A 33 -0.19 -7.15 -3.71
CA TYR A 33 1.24 -7.11 -3.53
C TYR A 33 1.63 -8.20 -2.53
N GLN A 34 2.04 -9.35 -3.06
CA GLN A 34 2.47 -10.50 -2.26
C GLN A 34 3.79 -10.20 -1.55
N CYS A 35 3.84 -10.42 -0.23
CA CYS A 35 5.05 -10.32 0.57
C CYS A 35 5.74 -11.70 0.65
N SER A 36 6.85 -11.83 1.40
CA SER A 36 7.48 -13.13 1.62
C SER A 36 6.71 -13.98 2.66
N GLN A 37 7.15 -15.23 2.81
CA GLN A 37 6.54 -16.24 3.67
C GLN A 37 6.36 -15.76 5.13
N GLU A 38 5.38 -16.35 5.82
CA GLU A 38 4.90 -15.89 7.12
C GLU A 38 5.95 -15.99 8.24
N GLU A 39 6.67 -14.89 8.47
CA GLU A 39 7.34 -14.62 9.74
C GLU A 39 6.54 -13.57 10.52
N ILE A 40 6.45 -13.74 11.84
CA ILE A 40 5.71 -12.84 12.75
C ILE A 40 6.17 -11.39 12.55
N HIS A 41 7.46 -11.18 12.33
CA HIS A 41 8.07 -9.88 12.09
C HIS A 41 7.53 -9.22 10.83
N MET A 42 7.64 -9.92 9.69
CA MET A 42 7.15 -9.47 8.40
C MET A 42 5.64 -9.21 8.41
N ASN A 43 4.90 -10.08 9.08
CA ASN A 43 3.46 -9.98 9.23
C ASN A 43 3.01 -8.74 10.00
N THR A 44 3.72 -8.43 11.09
CA THR A 44 3.42 -7.30 11.95
C THR A 44 3.82 -5.99 11.29
N SER A 45 4.97 -5.95 10.60
CA SER A 45 5.39 -4.79 9.80
C SER A 45 4.42 -4.49 8.67
N LEU A 46 3.92 -5.52 7.97
CA LEU A 46 2.87 -5.34 6.97
C LEU A 46 1.54 -4.84 7.56
N ASP A 47 1.15 -5.35 8.74
CA ASP A 47 -0.05 -4.87 9.45
C ASP A 47 0.09 -3.39 9.86
N LEU A 48 1.27 -2.98 10.32
CA LEU A 48 1.57 -1.60 10.68
C LEU A 48 1.60 -0.68 9.45
N LEU A 49 2.23 -1.13 8.35
CA LEU A 49 2.18 -0.40 7.07
C LEU A 49 0.75 -0.20 6.61
N CYS A 50 -0.07 -1.27 6.60
CA CYS A 50 -1.48 -1.19 6.23
C CYS A 50 -2.25 -0.21 7.12
N GLN A 51 -1.93 -0.13 8.42
CA GLN A 51 -2.54 0.82 9.34
C GLN A 51 -2.16 2.27 8.98
N ILE A 52 -0.88 2.53 8.70
CA ILE A 52 -0.37 3.86 8.35
C ILE A 52 -0.96 4.35 7.02
N ILE A 53 -0.91 3.53 5.97
CA ILE A 53 -1.36 3.93 4.63
C ILE A 53 -2.87 3.91 4.45
N SER A 54 -3.64 3.42 5.42
CA SER A 54 -5.10 3.26 5.28
C SER A 54 -5.81 4.59 5.05
N GLU A 55 -5.47 5.62 5.83
CA GLU A 55 -6.06 6.95 5.69
C GLU A 55 -5.53 7.67 4.43
N PRO A 56 -4.21 7.75 4.16
CA PRO A 56 -3.70 8.39 2.95
C PRO A 56 -4.22 7.74 1.67
N CYS A 57 -4.33 6.40 1.64
CA CYS A 57 -4.87 5.66 0.49
C CYS A 57 -6.32 6.08 0.21
N PHE A 58 -7.15 6.20 1.25
CA PHE A 58 -8.52 6.64 1.09
C PHE A 58 -8.59 8.11 0.69
N ASN A 59 -7.86 8.99 1.38
CA ASN A 59 -7.89 10.43 1.11
C ASN A 59 -7.42 10.75 -0.31
N ILE A 60 -6.31 10.18 -0.77
CA ILE A 60 -5.75 10.48 -2.09
C ILE A 60 -6.63 9.90 -3.19
N LEU A 61 -6.89 8.59 -3.16
CA LEU A 61 -7.57 7.91 -4.27
C LEU A 61 -9.08 8.18 -4.29
N CYS A 62 -9.73 8.32 -3.13
CA CYS A 62 -11.17 8.54 -3.03
C CYS A 62 -11.53 10.04 -2.96
N THR A 63 -10.86 10.82 -2.12
CA THR A 63 -11.26 12.22 -1.86
C THR A 63 -10.64 13.20 -2.84
N GLN A 64 -9.32 13.14 -3.06
CA GLN A 64 -8.59 14.11 -3.88
C GLN A 64 -8.72 13.80 -5.37
N GLU A 65 -8.46 12.55 -5.75
CA GLU A 65 -8.49 12.12 -7.15
C GLU A 65 -9.87 11.67 -7.63
N GLN A 66 -10.81 11.49 -6.69
CA GLN A 66 -12.19 11.10 -6.97
C GLN A 66 -12.29 9.85 -7.86
N LEU A 67 -11.37 8.90 -7.68
CA LEU A 67 -11.26 7.73 -8.55
C LEU A 67 -12.35 6.71 -8.29
N GLY A 68 -13.03 6.73 -7.15
CA GLY A 68 -14.01 5.71 -6.83
C GLY A 68 -14.77 6.01 -5.57
N TYR A 69 -15.95 5.41 -5.43
CA TYR A 69 -16.76 5.51 -4.21
C TYR A 69 -16.42 4.42 -3.19
N ILE A 70 -15.72 3.35 -3.61
CA ILE A 70 -15.14 2.35 -2.73
C ILE A 70 -13.64 2.30 -3.02
N VAL A 71 -12.86 2.71 -2.01
CA VAL A 71 -11.41 2.52 -1.96
C VAL A 71 -11.09 1.82 -0.64
N PHE A 72 -10.38 0.70 -0.72
CA PHE A 72 -9.97 -0.08 0.44
C PHE A 72 -8.51 -0.50 0.30
N SER A 73 -7.72 -0.29 1.35
CA SER A 73 -6.40 -0.91 1.51
C SER A 73 -6.34 -1.76 2.78
N GLY A 74 -5.54 -2.81 2.74
CA GLY A 74 -5.26 -3.60 3.94
C GLY A 74 -4.60 -4.94 3.64
N LYS A 75 -4.26 -5.66 4.70
CA LYS A 75 -3.64 -6.98 4.58
C LYS A 75 -4.66 -8.02 4.12
N ARG A 76 -4.26 -8.86 3.17
CA ARG A 76 -4.96 -10.10 2.83
C ARG A 76 -4.13 -11.27 3.35
N ARG A 77 -4.72 -12.04 4.27
CA ARG A 77 -4.27 -13.38 4.61
C ARG A 77 -5.04 -14.37 3.74
N GLY A 78 -4.37 -15.19 2.94
CA GLY A 78 -4.97 -16.26 2.14
C GLY A 78 -3.98 -17.40 1.99
N ASN A 79 -4.42 -18.56 1.50
CA ASN A 79 -3.66 -19.83 1.43
C ASN A 79 -2.29 -19.75 0.70
N GLU A 80 -1.93 -18.60 0.15
CA GLU A 80 -0.69 -18.34 -0.60
C GLU A 80 -0.08 -17.01 -0.17
N VAL A 81 0.57 -17.00 1.00
CA VAL A 81 1.44 -15.92 1.53
C VAL A 81 0.69 -14.61 1.85
N PRO A 82 1.01 -13.87 2.92
CA PRO A 82 0.39 -12.57 3.21
C PRO A 82 0.82 -11.48 2.21
N GLY A 83 0.00 -10.45 2.07
CA GLY A 83 0.30 -9.31 1.22
C GLY A 83 -0.63 -8.12 1.39
N LEU A 84 -0.22 -6.97 0.86
CA LEU A 84 -1.05 -5.77 0.78
C LEU A 84 -2.06 -5.94 -0.37
N ARG A 85 -3.34 -5.69 -0.09
CA ARG A 85 -4.36 -5.55 -1.13
C ARG A 85 -4.88 -4.12 -1.20
N ILE A 86 -5.11 -3.64 -2.40
CA ILE A 86 -5.85 -2.41 -2.67
C ILE A 86 -7.02 -2.76 -3.59
N ILE A 87 -8.22 -2.29 -3.25
CA ILE A 87 -9.45 -2.49 -4.00
C ILE A 87 -10.03 -1.12 -4.33
N ILE A 88 -10.32 -0.88 -5.60
CA ILE A 88 -10.98 0.34 -6.07
C ILE A 88 -12.17 -0.06 -6.93
N GLN A 89 -13.35 0.50 -6.65
CA GLN A 89 -14.50 0.45 -7.53
C GLN A 89 -14.81 1.84 -8.08
N SER A 90 -14.93 1.93 -9.41
CA SER A 90 -14.91 3.19 -10.15
C SER A 90 -15.81 3.15 -11.39
N GLU A 91 -16.09 4.30 -11.98
CA GLU A 91 -16.60 4.40 -13.35
C GLU A 91 -15.48 4.53 -14.40
N ARG A 92 -14.21 4.65 -13.96
CA ARG A 92 -13.03 4.80 -14.83
C ARG A 92 -12.53 3.45 -15.35
N HIS A 93 -11.68 3.48 -16.38
CA HIS A 93 -11.11 2.26 -16.95
C HIS A 93 -10.10 1.60 -15.98
N PRO A 94 -10.09 0.26 -15.81
CA PRO A 94 -9.18 -0.46 -14.91
C PRO A 94 -7.69 -0.13 -15.06
N GLU A 95 -7.22 0.07 -16.29
CA GLU A 95 -5.80 0.38 -16.56
C GLU A 95 -5.39 1.76 -16.03
N LEU A 96 -6.32 2.72 -16.01
CA LEU A 96 -6.06 4.01 -15.37
C LEU A 96 -5.94 3.84 -13.85
N LEU A 97 -6.81 3.04 -13.24
CA LEU A 97 -6.81 2.80 -11.80
C LEU A 97 -5.52 2.12 -11.35
N ASP A 98 -5.02 1.16 -12.13
CA ASP A 98 -3.76 0.47 -11.88
C ASP A 98 -2.58 1.45 -11.81
N GLY A 99 -2.46 2.32 -12.81
CA GLY A 99 -1.40 3.35 -12.84
C GLY A 99 -1.51 4.39 -11.71
N ARG A 100 -2.72 4.70 -11.22
CA ARG A 100 -2.89 5.59 -10.05
C ARG A 100 -2.50 4.91 -8.74
N VAL A 101 -2.76 3.61 -8.60
CA VAL A 101 -2.30 2.86 -7.43
C VAL A 101 -0.78 2.76 -7.40
N GLU A 102 -0.15 2.52 -8.55
CA GLU A 102 1.32 2.58 -8.69
C GLU A 102 1.87 3.94 -8.24
N ALA A 103 1.31 5.04 -8.76
CA ALA A 103 1.72 6.40 -8.38
C ALA A 103 1.51 6.68 -6.88
N PHE A 104 0.41 6.18 -6.29
CA PHE A 104 0.19 6.28 -4.84
C PHE A 104 1.28 5.55 -4.06
N LEU A 105 1.68 4.34 -4.47
CA LEU A 105 2.72 3.57 -3.80
C LEU A 105 4.10 4.24 -3.90
N GLU A 106 4.40 4.93 -5.01
CA GLU A 106 5.60 5.76 -5.12
C GLU A 106 5.58 6.92 -4.09
N CYS A 107 4.41 7.47 -3.76
CA CYS A 107 4.25 8.49 -2.71
C CYS A 107 4.27 7.93 -1.28
N VAL A 108 3.99 6.62 -1.07
CA VAL A 108 3.98 6.00 0.28
C VAL A 108 5.31 6.17 0.98
N GLN A 109 6.43 6.15 0.24
CA GLN A 109 7.74 6.41 0.81
C GLN A 109 7.77 7.77 1.51
N GLY A 110 7.38 8.83 0.81
CA GLY A 110 7.33 10.19 1.37
C GLY A 110 6.43 10.31 2.60
N PHE A 111 5.32 9.57 2.66
CA PHE A 111 4.46 9.56 3.85
C PHE A 111 5.14 8.91 5.07
N LEU A 112 5.82 7.79 4.84
CA LEU A 112 6.61 7.12 5.89
C LEU A 112 7.76 7.99 6.37
N GLU A 113 8.27 8.90 5.53
CA GLU A 113 9.28 9.87 5.94
C GLU A 113 8.69 10.95 6.85
N THR A 114 7.49 11.46 6.53
CA THR A 114 6.87 12.58 7.23
C THR A 114 6.27 12.24 8.60
N ILE A 115 6.11 10.95 8.89
CA ILE A 115 5.48 10.52 10.13
C ILE A 115 6.35 10.89 11.33
N THR A 116 5.76 11.56 12.31
CA THR A 116 6.47 11.88 13.56
C THR A 116 6.57 10.64 14.46
N ASP A 117 7.55 10.64 15.37
CA ASP A 117 7.67 9.60 16.40
C ASP A 117 6.35 9.45 17.21
N GLU A 118 5.66 10.57 17.48
CA GLU A 118 4.38 10.60 18.19
C GLU A 118 3.25 9.94 17.39
N GLU A 119 3.12 10.26 16.10
CA GLU A 119 2.14 9.63 15.21
C GLU A 119 2.42 8.14 15.03
N PHE A 120 3.70 7.76 14.90
CA PHE A 120 4.10 6.36 14.80
C PHE A 120 3.69 5.56 16.04
N ILE A 121 3.88 6.12 17.24
CA ILE A 121 3.41 5.53 18.51
C ILE A 121 1.88 5.41 18.53
N LEU A 122 1.16 6.42 18.05
CA LEU A 122 -0.31 6.38 17.93
C LEU A 122 -0.77 5.26 17.00
N HIS A 123 -0.13 5.08 15.84
CA HIS A 123 -0.45 3.98 14.92
C HIS A 123 -0.19 2.60 15.56
N LYS A 124 0.92 2.44 16.28
CA LYS A 124 1.21 1.21 17.05
C LYS A 124 0.14 0.94 18.12
N ALA A 125 -0.26 1.95 18.87
CA ALA A 125 -1.28 1.82 19.91
C ALA A 125 -2.66 1.49 19.33
N ALA A 126 -3.05 2.15 18.24
CA ALA A 126 -4.30 1.89 17.53
C ALA A 126 -4.36 0.46 16.98
N LEU A 127 -3.27 0.00 16.34
CA LEU A 127 -3.17 -1.36 15.83
C LEU A 127 -3.18 -2.40 16.96
N SER A 128 -2.49 -2.13 18.07
CA SER A 128 -2.50 -3.00 19.25
C SER A 128 -3.91 -3.15 19.82
N THR A 129 -4.64 -2.04 19.96
CA THR A 129 -6.02 -2.05 20.43
C THR A 129 -6.93 -2.85 19.51
N LYS A 130 -6.79 -2.67 18.19
CA LYS A 130 -7.54 -3.40 17.17
C LYS A 130 -7.26 -4.90 17.19
N LYS A 131 -6.00 -5.31 17.41
CA LYS A 131 -5.61 -6.74 17.49
C LYS A 131 -6.08 -7.41 18.78
N LEU A 132 -6.11 -6.68 19.90
CA LEU A 132 -6.56 -7.19 21.20
C LEU A 132 -8.09 -7.07 21.41
N GLU A 133 -8.81 -6.43 20.48
CA GLU A 133 -10.26 -6.30 20.59
C GLU A 133 -10.92 -7.69 20.62
N ARG A 134 -11.63 -7.97 21.72
CA ARG A 134 -12.30 -9.25 21.89
C ARG A 134 -13.47 -9.37 20.91
N PRO A 135 -13.64 -10.52 20.24
CA PRO A 135 -14.80 -10.77 19.40
C PRO A 135 -16.11 -10.55 20.17
N LYS A 136 -16.96 -9.63 19.68
CA LYS A 136 -18.22 -9.25 20.34
C LYS A 136 -19.32 -10.30 20.18
N THR A 137 -19.17 -11.24 19.25
CA THR A 137 -20.16 -12.28 18.96
C THR A 137 -19.51 -13.65 18.90
N LEU A 138 -20.29 -14.70 19.18
CA LEU A 138 -19.83 -16.09 19.08
C LEU A 138 -19.42 -16.43 17.64
N ASN A 139 -20.12 -15.90 16.64
CA ASN A 139 -19.75 -16.09 15.24
C ASN A 139 -18.40 -15.45 14.93
N SER A 140 -18.13 -14.24 15.43
CA SER A 140 -16.82 -13.59 15.29
C SER A 140 -15.71 -14.41 15.96
N LEU A 141 -15.98 -14.98 17.15
CA LEU A 141 -15.03 -15.85 17.85
C LEU A 141 -14.79 -17.18 17.12
N ALA A 142 -15.85 -17.80 16.59
CA ALA A 142 -15.75 -19.03 15.81
C ALA A 142 -14.93 -18.79 14.53
N ASN A 143 -15.21 -17.71 13.79
CA ASN A 143 -14.43 -17.34 12.61
C ASN A 143 -12.97 -17.02 12.95
N PHE A 144 -12.72 -16.39 14.10
CA PHE A 144 -11.36 -16.12 14.57
C PHE A 144 -10.54 -17.41 14.70
N TYR A 145 -11.06 -18.43 15.40
CA TYR A 145 -10.37 -19.72 15.52
C TYR A 145 -10.37 -20.51 14.22
N TRP A 146 -11.46 -20.44 13.44
CA TRP A 146 -11.56 -21.16 12.17
C TRP A 146 -10.53 -20.69 11.16
N ASN A 147 -10.16 -19.41 11.16
CA ASN A 147 -9.10 -18.90 10.29
C ASN A 147 -7.74 -19.57 10.56
N GLU A 148 -7.37 -19.78 11.83
CA GLU A 148 -6.12 -20.47 12.22
C GLU A 148 -6.15 -21.96 11.87
N ILE A 149 -7.33 -22.59 11.95
CA ILE A 149 -7.53 -23.98 11.53
C ILE A 149 -7.44 -24.11 10.01
N ALA A 150 -8.09 -23.20 9.28
CA ALA A 150 -8.15 -23.21 7.83
C ALA A 150 -6.80 -22.86 7.18
N SER A 151 -5.98 -22.04 7.83
CA SER A 151 -4.61 -21.77 7.37
C SER A 151 -3.64 -22.91 7.71
N GLY A 152 -3.96 -23.74 8.71
CA GLY A 152 -3.11 -24.83 9.18
C GLY A 152 -2.03 -24.42 10.19
N ASP A 153 -2.05 -23.17 10.65
CA ASP A 153 -1.05 -22.64 11.58
C ASP A 153 -1.37 -22.94 13.04
N TYR A 154 -2.66 -23.08 13.36
CA TYR A 154 -3.17 -23.36 14.71
C TYR A 154 -2.65 -22.41 15.81
N ASN A 155 -2.24 -21.19 15.46
CA ASN A 155 -1.77 -20.21 16.44
C ASN A 155 -2.93 -19.35 16.97
N PHE A 156 -3.69 -19.90 17.92
CA PHE A 156 -4.81 -19.18 18.55
C PHE A 156 -4.36 -17.98 19.41
N GLY A 157 -3.09 -17.95 19.83
CA GLY A 157 -2.46 -16.88 20.61
C GLY A 157 -1.85 -15.76 19.76
N ARG A 158 -1.87 -15.87 18.42
CA ARG A 158 -1.13 -15.00 17.50
C ARG A 158 -1.32 -13.51 17.74
N HIS A 159 -2.54 -13.09 18.06
CA HIS A 159 -2.85 -11.70 18.35
C HIS A 159 -2.08 -11.14 19.55
N VAL A 160 -1.78 -11.96 20.56
CA VAL A 160 -0.94 -11.57 21.70
C VAL A 160 0.53 -11.50 21.28
N ASP A 161 1.02 -12.52 20.56
CA ASP A 161 2.41 -12.58 20.10
C ASP A 161 2.76 -11.42 19.15
N GLU A 162 1.88 -11.13 18.18
CA GLU A 162 2.03 -10.03 17.23
C GLU A 162 2.01 -8.67 17.94
N VAL A 163 1.19 -8.50 18.99
CA VAL A 163 1.15 -7.25 19.77
C VAL A 163 2.38 -7.09 20.65
N GLU A 164 2.89 -8.18 21.22
CA GLU A 164 4.14 -8.15 21.98
C GLU A 164 5.32 -7.79 21.08
N TYR A 165 5.37 -8.33 19.86
CA TYR A 165 6.35 -7.91 18.89
C TYR A 165 6.16 -6.45 18.45
N LEU A 166 4.91 -6.03 18.18
CA LEU A 166 4.59 -4.67 17.76
C LEU A 166 5.12 -3.62 18.75
N LYS A 167 5.12 -3.89 20.07
CA LYS A 167 5.72 -2.98 21.07
C LYS A 167 7.19 -2.68 20.76
N ASN A 168 7.94 -3.66 20.30
CA ASN A 168 9.38 -3.57 20.05
C ASN A 168 9.74 -3.17 18.62
N VAL A 169 8.77 -3.15 17.68
CA VAL A 169 8.99 -2.69 16.30
C VAL A 169 9.45 -1.24 16.29
N THR A 170 10.56 -0.98 15.59
CA THR A 170 11.12 0.35 15.37
C THR A 170 10.68 0.92 14.02
N GLU A 171 10.81 2.22 13.83
CA GLU A 171 10.60 2.86 12.53
C GLU A 171 11.55 2.31 11.46
N ASN A 172 12.81 2.01 11.84
CA ASN A 172 13.80 1.39 10.98
C ASN A 172 13.31 0.05 10.40
N ASP A 173 12.63 -0.78 11.21
CA ASP A 173 12.10 -2.07 10.73
C ASP A 173 11.02 -1.89 9.66
N VAL A 174 10.18 -0.86 9.80
CA VAL A 174 9.11 -0.55 8.83
C VAL A 174 9.68 0.05 7.56
N VAL A 175 10.64 0.97 7.68
CA VAL A 175 11.33 1.57 6.54
C VAL A 175 12.12 0.51 5.77
N GLN A 176 12.81 -0.40 6.47
CA GLN A 176 13.54 -1.50 5.84
C GLN A 176 12.59 -2.45 5.09
N PHE A 177 11.44 -2.80 5.69
CA PHE A 177 10.41 -3.59 5.01
C PHE A 177 9.90 -2.91 3.74
N PHE A 178 9.60 -1.61 3.80
CA PHE A 178 9.15 -0.85 2.64
C PHE A 178 10.24 -0.76 1.58
N LYS A 179 11.48 -0.48 1.97
CA LYS A 179 12.65 -0.43 1.08
C LYS A 179 12.82 -1.74 0.33
N GLU A 180 12.70 -2.88 0.98
CA GLU A 180 12.77 -4.20 0.34
C GLU A 180 11.62 -4.45 -0.64
N ALA A 181 10.40 -4.05 -0.27
CA ALA A 181 9.23 -4.15 -1.16
C ALA A 181 9.36 -3.23 -2.38
N PHE A 182 9.84 -2.00 -2.18
CA PHE A 182 10.03 -1.00 -3.22
C PHE A 182 11.15 -1.41 -4.20
N VAL A 183 12.29 -1.87 -3.69
CA VAL A 183 13.38 -2.43 -4.52
C VAL A 183 12.88 -3.59 -5.38
N ARG A 184 12.02 -4.45 -4.82
CA ARG A 184 11.41 -5.54 -5.57
C ARG A 184 10.50 -5.02 -6.68
N GLY A 185 9.69 -4.01 -6.40
CA GLY A 185 8.88 -3.31 -7.41
C GLY A 185 9.72 -2.71 -8.53
N LEU A 186 10.77 -1.95 -8.19
CA LEU A 186 11.68 -1.35 -9.17
C LEU A 186 12.39 -2.39 -10.04
N LYS A 187 12.83 -3.51 -9.45
CA LYS A 187 13.43 -4.63 -10.20
C LYS A 187 12.42 -5.32 -11.12
N ASN A 188 11.18 -5.46 -10.68
CA ASN A 188 10.11 -6.09 -11.45
C ASN A 188 9.66 -5.25 -12.65
N PHE A 189 9.76 -3.92 -12.58
CA PHE A 189 9.38 -3.01 -13.67
C PHE A 189 10.01 -3.36 -15.02
N ARG A 190 11.26 -3.86 -15.03
CA ARG A 190 11.95 -4.28 -16.26
C ARG A 190 11.21 -5.37 -17.03
N ALA A 191 10.39 -6.13 -16.34
CA ALA A 191 9.65 -7.23 -16.90
C ALA A 191 8.22 -6.80 -17.32
N ASP A 192 7.78 -5.57 -17.01
CA ASP A 192 6.45 -5.08 -17.41
C ASP A 192 6.23 -5.05 -18.93
N GLN A 193 4.95 -4.93 -19.31
CA GLN A 193 4.57 -4.86 -20.71
C GLN A 193 5.13 -3.59 -21.39
N PRO A 194 5.49 -3.65 -22.68
CA PRO A 194 6.10 -2.53 -23.38
C PRO A 194 5.29 -1.23 -23.35
N HIS A 195 3.95 -1.31 -23.30
CA HIS A 195 3.10 -0.11 -23.23
C HIS A 195 3.27 0.64 -21.90
N ASN A 196 3.46 -0.08 -20.79
CA ASN A 196 3.75 0.53 -19.48
C ASN A 196 5.11 1.23 -19.48
N HIS A 197 6.10 0.65 -20.17
CA HIS A 197 7.40 1.30 -20.37
C HIS A 197 7.25 2.60 -21.15
N VAL A 198 6.47 2.59 -22.24
CA VAL A 198 6.22 3.81 -23.05
C VAL A 198 5.54 4.88 -22.21
N VAL A 199 4.51 4.54 -21.43
CA VAL A 199 3.83 5.49 -20.53
C VAL A 199 4.82 6.08 -19.52
N TYR A 200 5.62 5.23 -18.86
CA TYR A 200 6.63 5.66 -17.90
C TYR A 200 7.67 6.59 -18.53
N TYR A 201 8.32 6.18 -19.62
CA TYR A 201 9.36 6.98 -20.27
C TYR A 201 8.82 8.27 -20.90
N THR A 202 7.58 8.27 -21.36
CA THR A 202 6.92 9.49 -21.84
C THR A 202 6.69 10.46 -20.69
N SER A 203 6.18 9.98 -19.55
CA SER A 203 6.05 10.80 -18.33
C SER A 203 7.39 11.36 -17.86
N LEU A 204 8.44 10.52 -17.87
CA LEU A 204 9.80 10.91 -17.52
C LEU A 204 10.32 12.02 -18.46
N ALA A 205 10.12 11.87 -19.78
CA ALA A 205 10.56 12.84 -20.78
C ALA A 205 9.79 14.17 -20.72
N MET A 206 8.53 14.15 -20.27
CA MET A 206 7.70 15.34 -20.12
C MET A 206 7.93 16.07 -18.78
N SER A 207 8.61 15.43 -17.82
CA SER A 207 8.85 15.99 -16.50
C SER A 207 10.16 16.79 -16.48
N GLU A 208 10.11 18.05 -16.07
CA GLU A 208 11.33 18.88 -15.92
C GLU A 208 12.30 18.34 -14.86
N ARG A 209 11.78 17.63 -13.86
CA ARG A 209 12.53 16.93 -12.82
C ARG A 209 11.89 15.58 -12.56
N ALA A 210 12.56 14.51 -12.95
CA ALA A 210 12.16 13.15 -12.61
C ALA A 210 13.39 12.26 -12.51
N TRP A 211 13.27 11.18 -11.74
CA TRP A 211 14.34 10.22 -11.51
C TRP A 211 14.02 8.89 -12.21
N ARG A 212 15.03 8.30 -12.83
CA ARG A 212 14.92 6.97 -13.43
C ARG A 212 14.83 5.91 -12.33
N LYS A 213 14.09 4.83 -12.59
CA LYS A 213 14.00 3.71 -11.64
C LYS A 213 15.39 3.10 -11.34
N GLU A 214 16.35 3.15 -12.26
CA GLU A 214 17.76 2.80 -12.01
C GLU A 214 18.45 3.75 -11.02
N GLU A 215 18.24 5.06 -11.16
CA GLU A 215 18.83 6.06 -10.26
C GLU A 215 18.25 5.94 -8.85
N LEU A 216 16.98 5.57 -8.74
CA LEU A 216 16.33 5.25 -7.47
C LEU A 216 16.92 3.98 -6.83
N LEU A 217 17.23 2.96 -7.64
CA LEU A 217 17.89 1.74 -7.17
C LEU A 217 19.32 2.01 -6.68
N ASP A 218 20.08 2.85 -7.39
CA ASP A 218 21.46 3.18 -7.02
C ASP A 218 21.53 3.99 -5.71
N CYS A 219 20.53 4.83 -5.46
CA CYS A 219 20.43 5.63 -4.24
C CYS A 219 19.66 4.92 -3.11
N ILE A 220 19.17 3.69 -3.31
CA ILE A 220 18.30 3.06 -2.32
C ILE A 220 19.08 2.72 -1.05
N ASP A 221 20.34 2.28 -1.17
CA ASP A 221 21.17 1.88 -0.03
C ASP A 221 21.49 3.07 0.88
N ASP A 222 21.50 4.26 0.30
CA ASP A 222 21.67 5.53 0.97
C ASP A 222 20.45 5.96 1.80
N LEU A 223 19.31 5.31 1.62
CA LEU A 223 18.06 5.55 2.34
C LEU A 223 18.12 4.95 3.75
N THR A 224 18.18 5.82 4.77
CA THR A 224 18.04 5.46 6.19
C THR A 224 17.04 6.40 6.86
N VAL A 225 16.44 5.97 7.99
CA VAL A 225 15.51 6.80 8.77
C VAL A 225 16.15 8.15 9.14
N GLU A 226 17.42 8.16 9.53
CA GLU A 226 18.12 9.38 9.94
C GLU A 226 18.29 10.35 8.76
N ARG A 227 18.64 9.83 7.57
CA ARG A 227 18.77 10.65 6.36
C ARG A 227 17.44 11.21 5.91
N LEU A 228 16.38 10.41 5.99
CA LEU A 228 15.01 10.82 5.67
C LEU A 228 14.51 11.95 6.58
N ARG A 229 14.64 11.78 7.90
CA ARG A 229 14.31 12.81 8.88
C ARG A 229 15.13 14.08 8.68
N SER A 230 16.41 13.95 8.33
CA SER A 230 17.27 15.11 8.02
C SER A 230 16.85 15.83 6.74
N PHE A 231 16.43 15.08 5.72
CA PHE A 231 16.01 15.62 4.44
C PHE A 231 14.72 16.44 4.56
N ILE A 232 13.74 15.99 5.34
CA ILE A 232 12.47 16.71 5.55
C ILE A 232 12.68 18.13 6.07
N ASN A 233 13.58 18.29 7.04
CA ASN A 233 13.92 19.60 7.59
C ASN A 233 14.58 20.51 6.52
N VAL A 234 15.38 19.92 5.64
CA VAL A 234 16.02 20.62 4.52
C VAL A 234 15.02 20.90 3.40
N PHE A 235 14.07 20.01 3.15
CA PHE A 235 13.04 20.12 2.13
C PHE A 235 12.10 21.27 2.47
N PHE A 236 11.46 21.27 3.64
CA PHE A 236 10.53 22.34 4.02
C PHE A 236 11.20 23.71 4.17
N SER A 237 12.48 23.77 4.56
CA SER A 237 13.21 25.04 4.60
C SER A 237 13.58 25.59 3.22
N ARG A 238 13.49 24.77 2.15
CA ARG A 238 13.86 25.14 0.77
C ARG A 238 12.70 25.09 -0.21
N THR A 239 11.54 24.58 0.20
CA THR A 239 10.36 24.46 -0.64
C THR A 239 9.54 25.74 -0.56
N HIS A 240 9.35 26.38 -1.73
CA HIS A 240 8.46 27.52 -1.89
C HIS A 240 7.07 27.01 -2.30
N VAL A 241 6.05 27.28 -1.49
CA VAL A 241 4.66 26.87 -1.77
C VAL A 241 3.86 28.10 -2.18
N GLU A 242 3.41 28.13 -3.43
CA GLU A 242 2.44 29.12 -3.92
C GLU A 242 1.07 28.46 -3.99
N SER A 243 0.05 29.13 -3.42
CA SER A 243 -1.33 28.66 -3.44
C SER A 243 -2.28 29.81 -3.72
N LEU A 244 -3.22 29.61 -4.65
CA LEU A 244 -4.30 30.54 -4.94
C LEU A 244 -5.59 30.00 -4.30
N VAL A 245 -6.14 30.76 -3.36
CA VAL A 245 -7.41 30.43 -2.73
C VAL A 245 -8.48 31.39 -3.26
N HIS A 246 -9.56 30.86 -3.83
CA HIS A 246 -10.65 31.63 -4.42
C HIS A 246 -12.01 31.04 -4.01
N GLY A 247 -12.86 31.85 -3.36
CA GLY A 247 -14.20 31.47 -2.86
C GLY A 247 -14.59 32.25 -1.60
N ASN A 248 -15.70 31.88 -0.94
CA ASN A 248 -16.04 32.40 0.39
C ASN A 248 -15.19 31.69 1.46
N VAL A 249 -14.02 32.23 1.75
CA VAL A 249 -13.01 31.65 2.66
C VAL A 249 -13.17 32.13 4.11
N THR A 250 -14.29 32.79 4.43
CA THR A 250 -14.68 33.17 5.79
C THR A 250 -16.12 32.73 5.99
N GLU A 251 -16.41 32.11 7.13
CA GLU A 251 -17.77 31.70 7.53
C GLU A 251 -18.75 32.87 7.50
N ASN A 252 -20.02 32.57 7.23
CA ASN A 252 -21.15 33.53 7.19
C ASN A 252 -21.33 34.30 8.49
#